data_AF-A0A9P8JGM0-F1
#
_entry.id   AF-A0A9P8JGM0-F1
#
_cell.length_a   1.000
_cell.length_b   1.000
_cell.length_c   1.000
_cell.angle_alpha   90.00
_cell.angle_beta   90.00
_cell.angle_gamma   90.00
#
_symmetry.space_group_name_H-M   'P 1'
#
loop_
_entity.id
_entity.type
_entity.pdbx_description
1 polymer ?
#
loop_
_entity_poly.entity_id
_entity_poly.type
_entity_poly.pdbx_seq_one_letter_code
_entity_poly.pdbx_strand_id
1 'polypeptide(L)'
;MLLLDENQEVLTLVTNSLSNDLKHSNQYIVGLALCTLGNIASVEMSRDLFPDIETILSSSNPYIRRKAALCAMRICHKVPDLQEHFFEKAKQLLTDRNHGVLLCGMTLLVSLCEADEEEGGEQGVVEMFRPLVPTLVKILKSLSSSGYAPEHDVTGITDPFLQVKILRLLRALGRGDAHT
;
A
#
# COMPACT_ATOMS: atom_id res chain seq x y z
N MET A 1 20.39 21.19 10.10
CA MET A 1 19.03 20.64 9.84
C MET A 1 18.73 20.96 8.39
N LEU A 2 18.82 19.98 7.49
CA LEU A 2 18.51 20.16 6.07
C LEU A 2 17.00 19.97 5.91
N LEU A 3 16.28 21.01 5.49
CA LEU A 3 14.90 20.90 5.04
C LEU A 3 14.95 20.52 3.56
N LEU A 4 14.60 19.27 3.25
CA LEU A 4 14.59 18.76 1.89
C LEU A 4 13.22 19.11 1.26
N ASP A 5 13.27 19.86 0.17
CA ASP A 5 12.13 20.09 -0.73
C ASP A 5 12.39 19.34 -2.06
N GLU A 6 11.31 18.98 -2.77
CA GLU A 6 11.34 18.17 -4.00
C GLU A 6 12.15 18.81 -5.14
N ASN A 7 12.51 20.08 -4.99
CA ASN A 7 13.15 20.94 -5.99
C ASN A 7 14.67 21.12 -5.83
N GLN A 8 15.33 20.49 -4.85
CA GLN A 8 16.76 20.70 -4.59
C GLN A 8 17.68 19.65 -5.24
N GLU A 9 18.77 20.09 -5.88
CA GLU A 9 19.81 19.30 -6.58
C GLU A 9 20.58 18.27 -5.72
N VAL A 10 20.23 18.09 -4.44
CA VAL A 10 20.82 17.08 -3.53
C VAL A 10 20.18 15.69 -3.71
N LEU A 11 19.18 15.56 -4.58
CA LEU A 11 18.37 14.35 -4.80
C LEU A 11 19.18 13.11 -5.19
N THR A 12 20.23 13.22 -6.01
CA THR A 12 20.99 12.04 -6.47
C THR A 12 21.78 11.36 -5.35
N LEU A 13 22.38 12.14 -4.45
CA LEU A 13 23.10 11.59 -3.28
C LEU A 13 22.13 10.94 -2.29
N VAL A 14 20.96 11.55 -2.10
CA VAL A 14 19.90 10.99 -1.26
C VAL A 14 19.37 9.69 -1.85
N THR A 15 19.15 9.64 -3.17
CA THR A 15 18.67 8.42 -3.88
C THR A 15 19.64 7.26 -3.68
N ASN A 16 20.94 7.49 -3.85
CA ASN A 16 21.96 6.47 -3.61
C ASN A 16 22.00 6.00 -2.16
N SER A 17 21.91 6.93 -1.19
CA SER A 17 21.85 6.58 0.23
C SER A 17 20.61 5.73 0.54
N LEU A 18 19.45 6.12 0.00
CA LEU A 18 18.19 5.39 0.20
C LEU A 18 18.27 3.99 -0.41
N SER A 19 18.83 3.79 -1.61
CA SER A 19 18.95 2.44 -2.17
C SER A 19 19.83 1.52 -1.31
N ASN A 20 20.94 2.04 -0.76
CA ASN A 20 21.78 1.29 0.17
C ASN A 20 21.01 0.93 1.46
N ASP A 21 20.27 1.89 2.02
CA ASP A 21 19.50 1.69 3.25
C ASP A 21 18.33 0.73 3.05
N LEU A 22 17.69 0.73 1.87
CA LEU A 22 16.62 -0.21 1.50
C LEU A 22 17.11 -1.66 1.42
N LYS A 23 18.39 -1.87 1.09
CA LYS A 23 19.04 -3.19 1.00
C LYS A 23 19.73 -3.60 2.30
N HIS A 24 19.65 -2.78 3.34
CA HIS A 24 20.32 -3.03 4.60
C HIS A 24 19.70 -4.23 5.36
N SER A 25 20.53 -5.01 6.04
CA SER A 25 20.08 -6.20 6.80
C SER A 25 19.17 -5.87 7.99
N ASN A 26 19.38 -4.70 8.59
CA ASN A 26 18.56 -4.17 9.68
C ASN A 26 17.24 -3.58 9.17
N GLN A 27 16.13 -4.25 9.51
CA GLN A 27 14.77 -3.83 9.18
C GLN A 27 14.39 -2.41 9.62
N TYR A 28 15.01 -1.87 10.67
CA TYR A 28 14.70 -0.51 11.14
C TYR A 28 15.32 0.56 10.24
N ILE A 29 16.49 0.27 9.66
CA ILE A 29 17.13 1.15 8.67
C ILE A 29 16.30 1.15 7.39
N VAL A 30 15.92 -0.03 6.91
CA VAL A 30 14.97 -0.17 5.79
C VAL A 30 13.67 0.57 6.08
N GLY A 31 13.13 0.42 7.30
CA GLY A 31 11.88 1.07 7.71
C GLY A 31 11.96 2.60 7.78
N LEU A 32 13.13 3.17 8.08
CA LEU A 32 13.38 4.61 8.00
C LEU A 32 13.49 5.05 6.56
N ALA A 33 14.24 4.33 5.71
CA ALA A 33 14.36 4.64 4.28
C ALA A 33 13.00 4.64 3.57
N LEU A 34 12.16 3.64 3.83
CA LEU A 34 10.79 3.56 3.33
C LEU A 34 9.91 4.73 3.79
N CYS A 35 10.08 5.15 5.05
CA CYS A 35 9.32 6.27 5.62
C CYS A 35 9.75 7.60 5.00
N THR A 36 11.05 7.79 4.81
CA THR A 36 11.61 8.96 4.12
C THR A 36 11.10 9.00 2.68
N LEU A 37 11.29 7.93 1.91
CA LEU A 37 10.85 7.86 0.52
C LEU A 37 9.33 8.06 0.40
N GLY A 38 8.52 7.45 1.26
CA GLY A 38 7.06 7.63 1.25
C GLY A 38 6.58 9.07 1.48
N ASN A 39 7.40 9.93 2.10
CA ASN A 39 7.05 11.33 2.34
C ASN A 39 7.64 12.29 1.30
N ILE A 40 8.89 12.09 0.89
CA ILE A 40 9.63 13.04 0.03
C ILE A 40 9.91 12.53 -1.39
N ALA A 41 9.32 11.40 -1.80
CA ALA A 41 9.55 10.84 -3.13
C ALA A 41 9.32 11.87 -4.25
N SER A 42 10.37 12.10 -5.04
CA SER A 42 10.31 12.77 -6.33
C SER A 42 10.02 11.75 -7.45
N VAL A 43 9.76 12.23 -8.67
CA VAL A 43 9.55 11.39 -9.85
C VAL A 43 10.81 10.55 -10.16
N GLU A 44 11.99 11.17 -10.07
CA GLU A 44 13.28 10.50 -10.30
C GLU A 44 13.54 9.41 -9.25
N MET A 45 13.40 9.73 -7.97
CA MET A 45 13.53 8.76 -6.88
C MET A 45 12.57 7.58 -7.04
N SER A 46 11.34 7.86 -7.48
CA SER A 46 10.33 6.83 -7.68
C SER A 46 10.72 5.87 -8.80
N ARG A 47 11.23 6.38 -9.93
CA ARG A 47 11.70 5.56 -11.05
C ARG A 47 12.94 4.75 -10.71
N ASP A 48 13.85 5.30 -9.92
CA ASP A 48 15.10 4.62 -9.58
C ASP A 48 14.91 3.55 -8.50
N LEU A 49 14.03 3.79 -7.52
CA LEU A 49 13.90 2.96 -6.32
C LEU A 49 12.71 2.00 -6.32
N PHE A 50 11.75 2.09 -7.25
CA PHE A 50 10.61 1.16 -7.27
C PHE A 50 10.99 -0.33 -7.27
N PRO A 51 12.08 -0.81 -7.91
CA PRO A 51 12.41 -2.24 -7.90
C PRO A 51 12.79 -2.74 -6.50
N ASP A 52 13.42 -1.88 -5.71
CA ASP A 52 13.74 -2.16 -4.31
C ASP A 52 12.46 -2.27 -3.47
N ILE A 53 11.47 -1.41 -3.73
CA ILE A 53 10.16 -1.45 -3.06
C ILE A 53 9.36 -2.70 -3.41
N GLU A 54 9.34 -3.09 -4.68
CA GLU A 54 8.69 -4.32 -5.15
C GLU A 54 9.28 -5.57 -4.48
N THR A 55 10.61 -5.59 -4.34
CA THR A 55 11.33 -6.65 -3.63
C THR A 55 10.93 -6.69 -2.16
N ILE A 56 10.90 -5.54 -1.48
CA ILE A 56 10.55 -5.46 -0.05
C ILE A 56 9.08 -5.83 0.19
N LEU A 57 8.16 -5.51 -0.73
CA LEU A 57 6.76 -5.94 -0.66
C LEU A 57 6.60 -7.47 -0.62
N SER A 58 7.57 -8.19 -1.19
CA SER A 58 7.61 -9.65 -1.20
C SER A 58 8.29 -10.25 0.05
N SER A 59 8.89 -9.42 0.91
CA SER A 59 9.57 -9.87 2.13
C SER A 59 8.58 -10.46 3.13
N SER A 60 8.96 -11.49 3.88
CA SER A 60 8.12 -12.10 4.93
C SER A 60 7.86 -11.17 6.14
N ASN A 61 8.64 -10.10 6.31
CA ASN A 61 8.58 -9.25 7.50
C ASN A 61 7.44 -8.21 7.45
N PRO A 62 6.41 -8.30 8.33
CA PRO A 62 5.27 -7.39 8.32
C PRO A 62 5.64 -5.92 8.57
N TYR A 63 6.71 -5.66 9.34
CA TYR A 63 7.11 -4.31 9.74
C TYR A 63 7.52 -3.46 8.53
N ILE A 64 8.36 -4.01 7.65
CA ILE A 64 8.80 -3.33 6.43
C ILE A 64 7.74 -3.43 5.32
N ARG A 65 7.00 -4.54 5.25
CA ARG A 65 5.99 -4.74 4.19
C ARG A 65 4.87 -3.71 4.23
N ARG A 66 4.33 -3.41 5.42
CA ARG A 66 3.29 -2.36 5.57
C ARG A 66 3.79 -0.97 5.15
N LYS A 67 5.06 -0.67 5.43
CA LYS A 67 5.70 0.60 5.04
C LYS A 67 5.94 0.65 3.52
N ALA A 68 6.38 -0.46 2.94
CA ALA A 68 6.58 -0.60 1.51
C ALA A 68 5.26 -0.45 0.73
N ALA A 69 4.14 -0.95 1.26
CA ALA A 69 2.82 -0.76 0.65
C ALA A 69 2.41 0.73 0.58
N LEU A 70 2.63 1.51 1.64
CA LEU A 70 2.37 2.96 1.61
C LEU A 70 3.37 3.71 0.74
N CYS A 71 4.62 3.25 0.67
CA CYS A 71 5.62 3.81 -0.22
C CYS A 71 5.26 3.55 -1.70
N ALA A 72 4.82 2.35 -2.03
CA ALA A 72 4.31 1.99 -3.36
C ALA A 72 3.11 2.87 -3.76
N MET A 73 2.20 3.15 -2.82
CA MET A 73 1.09 4.08 -3.06
C MET A 73 1.59 5.47 -3.44
N ARG A 74 2.60 6.00 -2.73
CA ARG A 74 3.22 7.29 -3.07
C ARG A 74 3.88 7.27 -4.44
N ILE A 75 4.59 6.18 -4.78
CA ILE A 75 5.23 5.99 -6.09
C ILE A 75 4.18 5.98 -7.20
N CYS A 76 3.08 5.24 -7.04
CA CYS A 76 1.98 5.18 -8.00
C CYS A 76 1.34 6.55 -8.27
N HIS A 77 1.25 7.41 -7.24
CA HIS A 77 0.78 8.78 -7.41
C HIS A 77 1.78 9.71 -8.08
N LYS A 78 3.09 9.50 -7.88
CA LYS A 78 4.14 10.32 -8.51
C LYS A 78 4.44 9.90 -9.94
N VAL A 79 4.33 8.60 -10.24
CA VAL A 79 4.62 8.00 -11.54
C VAL A 79 3.54 6.94 -11.83
N PRO A 80 2.40 7.34 -12.42
CA PRO A 80 1.30 6.43 -12.76
C PRO A 80 1.73 5.24 -13.64
N ASP A 81 2.70 5.45 -14.54
CA ASP A 81 3.27 4.41 -15.41
C ASP A 81 3.78 3.16 -14.64
N LEU A 82 4.12 3.30 -13.36
CA LEU A 82 4.65 2.21 -12.53
C LEU A 82 3.58 1.39 -11.81
N GLN A 83 2.30 1.75 -11.90
CA GLN A 83 1.21 1.08 -11.17
C GLN A 83 1.11 -0.42 -11.49
N GLU A 84 1.32 -0.79 -12.75
CA GLU A 84 1.21 -2.19 -13.22
C GLU A 84 2.16 -3.13 -12.45
N HIS A 85 3.34 -2.65 -12.06
CA HIS A 85 4.31 -3.42 -11.27
C HIS A 85 3.79 -3.81 -9.88
N PHE A 86 2.83 -3.05 -9.34
CA PHE A 86 2.31 -3.27 -7.99
C PHE A 86 1.02 -4.06 -7.94
N PHE A 87 0.35 -4.35 -9.07
CA PHE A 87 -0.95 -5.02 -9.05
C PHE A 87 -0.91 -6.41 -8.42
N GLU A 88 0.01 -7.27 -8.85
CA GLU A 88 0.15 -8.62 -8.28
C GLU A 88 0.59 -8.58 -6.80
N LYS A 89 1.46 -7.64 -6.43
CA LYS A 89 1.87 -7.45 -5.04
C LYS A 89 0.70 -6.99 -4.18
N ALA A 90 -0.13 -6.09 -4.69
CA ALA A 90 -1.33 -5.60 -4.00
C ALA A 90 -2.32 -6.75 -3.71
N LYS A 91 -2.53 -7.67 -4.67
CA LYS A 91 -3.34 -8.88 -4.44
C LYS A 91 -2.79 -9.73 -3.29
N GLN A 92 -1.47 -9.93 -3.25
CA GLN A 92 -0.82 -10.72 -2.21
C GLN A 92 -0.98 -10.09 -0.81
N LEU A 93 -0.89 -8.76 -0.70
CA LEU A 93 -1.05 -8.05 0.57
C LEU A 93 -2.44 -8.27 1.21
N LEU A 94 -3.49 -8.47 0.41
CA LEU A 94 -4.86 -8.73 0.89
C LEU A 94 -5.05 -10.12 1.50
N THR A 95 -4.06 -11.00 1.35
CA THR A 95 -4.07 -12.35 1.94
C THR A 95 -3.20 -12.46 3.20
N ASP A 96 -2.59 -11.35 3.64
CA ASP A 96 -1.74 -11.34 4.82
C ASP A 96 -2.58 -11.52 6.11
N ARG A 97 -1.96 -12.11 7.13
CA ARG A 97 -2.60 -12.31 8.45
C ARG A 97 -2.42 -11.10 9.35
N ASN A 98 -1.42 -10.26 9.08
CA ASN A 98 -1.15 -9.08 9.88
C ASN A 98 -2.11 -7.95 9.50
N HIS A 99 -2.88 -7.48 10.48
CA HIS A 99 -3.86 -6.40 10.29
C HIS A 99 -3.23 -5.10 9.76
N GLY A 100 -2.02 -4.77 10.20
CA GLY A 100 -1.30 -3.59 9.71
C GLY A 100 -0.88 -3.71 8.24
N VAL A 101 -0.49 -4.90 7.79
CA VAL A 101 -0.19 -5.17 6.38
C VAL A 101 -1.47 -5.11 5.55
N LEU A 102 -2.56 -5.73 6.01
CA LEU A 102 -3.86 -5.68 5.35
C LEU A 102 -4.35 -4.24 5.17
N LEU A 103 -4.29 -3.42 6.24
CA LEU A 103 -4.73 -2.02 6.21
C LEU A 103 -3.96 -1.20 5.18
N CYS A 104 -2.63 -1.36 5.13
CA CYS A 104 -1.78 -0.67 4.16
C CYS A 104 -2.00 -1.20 2.74
N GLY A 105 -2.16 -2.51 2.56
CA GLY A 105 -2.48 -3.14 1.27
C GLY A 105 -3.81 -2.65 0.71
N MET A 106 -4.87 -2.65 1.52
CA MET A 106 -6.17 -2.09 1.11
C MET A 106 -6.08 -0.60 0.81
N THR A 107 -5.24 0.15 1.52
CA THR A 107 -5.03 1.58 1.23
C THR A 107 -4.37 1.80 -0.12
N LEU A 108 -3.37 0.98 -0.49
CA LEU A 108 -2.79 0.97 -1.83
C LEU A 108 -3.86 0.62 -2.89
N LEU A 109 -4.64 -0.44 -2.71
CA LEU A 109 -5.68 -0.81 -3.68
C LEU A 109 -6.74 0.28 -3.86
N VAL A 110 -7.20 0.90 -2.77
CA VAL A 110 -8.17 2.00 -2.85
C VAL A 110 -7.59 3.16 -3.67
N SER A 111 -6.33 3.51 -3.44
CA SER A 111 -5.63 4.55 -4.22
C SER A 111 -5.53 4.18 -5.71
N LEU A 112 -5.21 2.93 -6.04
CA LEU A 112 -5.17 2.47 -7.44
C LEU A 112 -6.55 2.51 -8.11
N CYS A 113 -7.61 2.11 -7.41
CA CYS A 113 -8.97 2.16 -7.95
C CYS A 113 -9.44 3.62 -8.13
N GLU A 114 -9.15 4.49 -7.15
CA GLU A 114 -9.49 5.92 -7.23
C GLU A 114 -8.71 6.60 -8.38
N ALA A 115 -7.44 6.24 -8.61
CA ALA A 115 -6.63 6.76 -9.70
C ALA A 115 -7.13 6.32 -11.10
N ASP A 116 -7.44 5.04 -11.29
CA ASP A 116 -8.01 4.53 -12.55
C ASP A 116 -9.34 5.23 -12.87
N GLU A 117 -10.18 5.48 -11.86
CA GLU A 117 -11.43 6.22 -12.04
C GLU A 117 -11.23 7.67 -12.47
N GLU A 118 -10.22 8.35 -11.92
CA GLU A 118 -9.84 9.72 -12.34
C GLU A 118 -9.36 9.75 -13.80
N GLU A 119 -8.75 8.66 -14.28
CA GLU A 119 -8.30 8.47 -15.66
C GLU A 119 -9.39 7.93 -16.60
N GLY A 120 -10.63 7.80 -16.13
CA GLY A 120 -11.77 7.35 -16.95
C GLY A 120 -11.99 5.83 -16.99
N GLY A 121 -11.25 5.06 -16.17
CA GLY A 121 -11.43 3.62 -16.01
C GLY A 121 -10.84 2.78 -17.14
N GLU A 122 -9.91 3.33 -17.92
CA GLU A 122 -9.35 2.67 -19.11
C GLU A 122 -8.50 1.44 -18.76
N GLN A 123 -7.87 1.42 -17.58
CA GLN A 123 -6.98 0.31 -17.18
C GLN A 123 -7.75 -0.89 -16.62
N GLY A 124 -9.04 -0.71 -16.28
CA GLY A 124 -9.90 -1.78 -15.77
C GLY A 124 -9.43 -2.32 -14.41
N VAL A 125 -8.83 -1.47 -13.58
CA VAL A 125 -8.28 -1.86 -12.25
C VAL A 125 -9.39 -2.46 -11.39
N VAL A 126 -10.57 -1.82 -11.38
CA VAL A 126 -11.73 -2.32 -10.62
C VAL A 126 -12.10 -3.75 -11.01
N GLU A 127 -12.19 -4.05 -12.30
CA GLU A 127 -12.53 -5.39 -12.80
C GLU A 127 -11.45 -6.42 -12.44
N MET A 128 -10.18 -6.02 -12.47
CA MET A 128 -9.06 -6.87 -12.07
C MET A 128 -9.13 -7.32 -10.60
N PHE A 129 -9.57 -6.42 -9.71
CA PHE A 129 -9.60 -6.68 -8.27
C PHE A 129 -10.98 -7.14 -7.75
N ARG A 130 -12.04 -7.05 -8.55
CA ARG A 130 -13.39 -7.52 -8.19
C ARG A 130 -13.46 -8.99 -7.74
N PRO A 131 -12.69 -9.94 -8.31
CA PRO A 131 -12.67 -11.32 -7.81
C PRO A 131 -12.23 -11.48 -6.34
N LEU A 132 -11.65 -10.44 -5.73
CA LEU A 132 -11.26 -10.43 -4.31
C LEU A 132 -12.40 -10.05 -3.36
N VAL A 133 -13.55 -9.57 -3.87
CA VAL A 133 -14.72 -9.17 -3.06
C VAL A 133 -15.15 -10.27 -2.08
N PRO A 134 -15.28 -11.56 -2.46
CA PRO A 134 -15.62 -12.62 -1.50
C PRO A 134 -14.61 -12.76 -0.35
N THR A 135 -13.33 -12.56 -0.62
CA THR A 135 -12.26 -12.59 0.38
C THR A 135 -12.41 -11.42 1.35
N LEU A 136 -12.65 -10.21 0.85
CA LEU A 136 -12.88 -9.02 1.67
C LEU A 136 -14.11 -9.17 2.57
N VAL A 137 -15.21 -9.70 2.04
CA VAL A 137 -16.43 -10.00 2.80
C VAL A 137 -16.15 -11.03 3.90
N LYS A 138 -15.36 -12.07 3.60
CA LYS A 138 -14.96 -13.07 4.59
C LYS A 138 -14.12 -12.47 5.72
N ILE A 139 -13.15 -11.61 5.39
CA ILE A 139 -12.32 -10.90 6.39
C ILE A 139 -13.21 -10.00 7.26
N LEU A 140 -14.09 -9.20 6.66
CA LEU A 140 -15.01 -8.32 7.39
C LEU A 140 -15.94 -9.11 8.31
N LYS A 141 -16.51 -10.21 7.82
CA LYS A 141 -17.33 -11.11 8.64
C LYS A 141 -16.52 -11.66 9.82
N SER A 142 -15.29 -12.10 9.56
CA SER A 142 -14.39 -12.58 10.62
C SER A 142 -14.12 -11.51 11.68
N LEU A 143 -13.90 -10.24 11.30
CA LEU A 143 -13.68 -9.14 12.25
C LEU A 143 -14.95 -8.74 13.02
N SER A 144 -16.12 -8.86 12.38
CA SER A 144 -17.41 -8.55 13.02
C SER A 144 -17.87 -9.62 14.01
N SER A 145 -17.48 -10.86 13.76
CA SER A 145 -17.85 -12.03 14.57
C SER A 145 -16.71 -12.49 15.48
N SER A 146 -15.51 -11.93 15.33
CA SER A 146 -14.36 -12.28 16.15
C SER A 146 -14.63 -11.87 17.59
N GLY A 147 -14.18 -12.73 18.52
CA GLY A 147 -14.09 -12.36 19.92
C GLY A 147 -13.02 -11.29 20.17
N TYR A 148 -12.76 -11.05 21.44
CA TYR A 148 -11.81 -10.05 21.90
C TYR A 148 -10.38 -10.29 21.37
N ALA A 149 -9.84 -9.31 20.64
CA ALA A 149 -8.44 -9.26 20.20
C ALA A 149 -7.74 -8.07 20.89
N PRO A 150 -7.00 -8.28 22.00
CA PRO A 150 -6.52 -7.19 22.86
C PRO A 150 -5.68 -6.13 22.14
N GLU A 151 -4.94 -6.53 21.12
CA GLU A 151 -4.03 -5.68 20.33
C GLU A 151 -4.74 -4.82 19.28
N HIS A 152 -5.99 -5.15 18.95
CA HIS A 152 -6.78 -4.48 17.92
C HIS A 152 -8.16 -4.05 18.41
N ASP A 153 -8.50 -4.29 19.67
CA ASP A 153 -9.76 -3.89 20.27
C ASP A 153 -9.78 -2.38 20.53
N VAL A 154 -10.87 -1.74 20.10
CA VAL A 154 -11.20 -0.38 20.48
C VAL A 154 -12.62 -0.41 21.03
N THR A 155 -12.75 -0.30 22.34
CA THR A 155 -14.06 -0.22 23.03
C THR A 155 -14.98 -1.42 22.73
N GLY A 156 -14.43 -2.63 22.62
CA GLY A 156 -15.18 -3.84 22.31
C GLY A 156 -15.40 -4.10 20.82
N ILE A 157 -14.83 -3.27 19.94
CA ILE A 157 -14.86 -3.45 18.49
C ILE A 157 -13.50 -3.92 18.02
N THR A 158 -13.45 -5.08 17.34
CA THR A 158 -12.20 -5.63 16.80
C THR A 158 -11.79 -4.89 15.52
N ASP A 159 -10.68 -4.17 15.58
CA ASP A 159 -10.06 -3.41 14.47
C ASP A 159 -11.03 -2.54 13.64
N PRO A 160 -11.60 -1.47 14.22
CA PRO A 160 -12.53 -0.61 13.49
C PRO A 160 -11.89 0.06 12.27
N PHE A 161 -10.57 0.31 12.28
CA PHE A 161 -9.88 0.96 11.17
C PHE A 161 -9.80 0.04 9.95
N LEU A 162 -9.48 -1.23 10.16
CA LEU A 162 -9.47 -2.23 9.10
C LEU A 162 -10.89 -2.46 8.57
N GLN A 163 -11.90 -2.54 9.43
CA GLN A 163 -13.30 -2.67 8.99
C GLN A 163 -13.73 -1.52 8.07
N VAL A 164 -13.47 -0.26 8.47
CA VAL A 164 -13.79 0.91 7.64
C VAL A 164 -13.02 0.88 6.33
N LYS A 165 -11.76 0.45 6.34
CA LYS A 165 -10.95 0.36 5.12
C LYS A 165 -11.48 -0.71 4.17
N ILE A 166 -11.90 -1.86 4.67
CA ILE A 166 -12.55 -2.91 3.86
C ILE A 166 -13.82 -2.35 3.21
N LEU A 167 -14.67 -1.67 3.97
CA LEU A 167 -15.90 -1.06 3.43
C LEU A 167 -15.60 -0.02 2.34
N ARG A 168 -14.55 0.79 2.51
CA ARG A 168 -14.14 1.76 1.49
C ARG A 168 -13.65 1.08 0.21
N LEU A 169 -12.90 -0.03 0.33
CA LEU A 169 -12.46 -0.82 -0.83
C LEU A 169 -13.65 -1.50 -1.52
N LEU A 170 -14.57 -2.10 -0.76
CA LEU A 170 -15.81 -2.67 -1.31
C LEU A 170 -16.64 -1.63 -2.06
N ARG A 171 -16.73 -0.40 -1.52
CA ARG A 171 -17.39 0.72 -2.20
C ARG A 171 -16.73 1.04 -3.54
N ALA A 172 -15.40 1.05 -3.62
CA ALA A 172 -14.69 1.30 -4.87
C ALA A 172 -14.89 0.16 -5.88
N LEU A 173 -14.80 -1.09 -5.43
CA LEU A 173 -14.93 -2.27 -6.29
C LEU A 173 -16.35 -2.52 -6.81
N GLY A 174 -17.38 -2.08 -6.07
CA GLY A 174 -18.78 -2.20 -6.45
C GLY A 174 -19.30 -1.08 -7.36
N ARG A 175 -18.47 -0.10 -7.75
CA ARG A 175 -18.89 0.95 -8.69
C ARG A 175 -19.10 0.34 -10.09
N GLY A 176 -20.21 0.70 -10.72
CA GLY A 176 -20.51 0.30 -12.11
C GLY A 176 -20.90 -1.17 -12.30
N ASP A 177 -21.08 -1.94 -11.22
CA ASP A 177 -21.54 -3.32 -11.33
C ASP A 177 -23.05 -3.38 -11.61
N ALA A 178 -23.41 -3.75 -12.84
CA ALA A 178 -24.79 -3.90 -13.29
C ALA A 178 -25.51 -5.14 -12.69
N HIS A 179 -24.78 -6.02 -11.99
CA HIS A 179 -25.31 -7.22 -11.35
C HIS A 179 -25.50 -7.10 -9.82
N THR A 180 -25.31 -5.90 -9.27
CA THR A 180 -25.77 -5.48 -7.93
C THR A 180 -26.86 -4.43 -8.01
#